data_AF-A0A396R0H8-F1
#
_entry.id   AF-A0A396R0H8-F1
#
_cell.length_a   1.000
_cell.length_b   1.000
_cell.length_c   1.000
_cell.angle_alpha   90.00
_cell.angle_beta   90.00
_cell.angle_gamma   90.00
#
_symmetry.space_group_name_H-M   'P 1'
#
loop_
_entity.id
_entity.type
_entity.pdbx_description
1 polymer ?
#
loop_
_entity_poly.entity_id
_entity_poly.type
_entity_poly.pdbx_seq_one_letter_code
_entity_poly.pdbx_strand_id
1 'polypeptide(L)'
;MAYTVELPAYGSAYIYDNRSGMYYDIFTVVHEFGHFNSVYHDDTPALYTNINMDVSEIHSQGLELLFYPYYEQMYPGMGSAMQFYAVYEMFNNILLSCAFDEVENAVYRNPDLTLEEINSLMDEVGMEYGLVSQSVNSETWVEMTHLFMQPFYMISYGTSALAALELFRLSADDRDKAVDCYMQISAYATAEPYCAVMEACGLEDIFEEGTVTKLKEDLDDIVGITHDPVSGQKENDGSQKKEQKKEQLSLPEWLEQNADNTWKDLGADLEEGFRDTSFGGYRELALAVILAIGAAAAVSTLLCIHMKKKKHRDNNDLPRY
;
A
#
# COMPACT_ATOMS: atom_id res chain seq x y z
N MET A 1 -10.81 9.95 10.88
CA MET A 1 -11.08 10.55 9.56
C MET A 1 -10.21 11.77 9.44
N ALA A 2 -9.43 11.82 8.37
CA ALA A 2 -8.67 12.98 7.94
C ALA A 2 -9.00 13.24 6.47
N TYR A 3 -8.74 14.46 6.01
CA TYR A 3 -8.86 14.82 4.60
C TYR A 3 -8.15 16.15 4.33
N THR A 4 -7.78 16.33 3.07
CA THR A 4 -7.27 17.58 2.52
C THR A 4 -8.29 18.19 1.59
N VAL A 5 -8.54 19.49 1.74
CA VAL A 5 -9.46 20.23 0.86
C VAL A 5 -8.76 21.46 0.29
N GLU A 6 -8.95 21.69 -1.00
CA GLU A 6 -8.40 22.86 -1.68
C GLU A 6 -9.06 24.15 -1.20
N LEU A 7 -8.28 25.22 -1.10
CA LEU A 7 -8.72 26.59 -0.84
C LEU A 7 -8.23 27.52 -1.97
N PRO A 8 -8.79 27.43 -3.19
CA PRO A 8 -8.22 28.09 -4.36
C PRO A 8 -8.15 29.62 -4.25
N ALA A 9 -9.11 30.24 -3.55
CA ALA A 9 -9.11 31.68 -3.29
C ALA A 9 -7.88 32.16 -2.49
N TYR A 10 -7.19 31.24 -1.82
CA TYR A 10 -5.99 31.50 -1.02
C TYR A 10 -4.72 30.91 -1.63
N GLY A 11 -4.81 30.18 -2.75
CA GLY A 11 -3.68 29.45 -3.34
C GLY A 11 -3.05 28.45 -2.36
N SER A 12 -3.90 27.71 -1.62
CA SER A 12 -3.50 26.80 -0.54
C SER A 12 -4.52 25.66 -0.40
N ALA A 13 -4.25 24.69 0.47
CA ALA A 13 -5.22 23.73 0.98
C ALA A 13 -5.41 23.83 2.50
N TYR A 14 -6.34 23.05 3.04
CA TYR A 14 -6.57 22.84 4.46
C TYR A 14 -6.54 21.34 4.77
N ILE A 15 -5.76 20.95 5.79
CA ILE A 15 -5.73 19.59 6.32
C ILE A 15 -6.62 19.53 7.56
N TYR A 16 -7.59 18.61 7.55
CA TYR A 16 -8.32 18.18 8.74
C TYR A 16 -7.76 16.83 9.19
N ASP A 17 -7.41 16.70 10.48
CA ASP A 17 -6.97 15.44 11.06
C ASP A 17 -7.64 15.23 12.43
N ASN A 18 -8.45 14.17 12.54
CA ASN A 18 -9.05 13.76 13.82
C ASN A 18 -8.19 12.68 14.48
N ARG A 19 -7.17 13.12 15.21
CA ARG A 19 -6.20 12.29 15.93
C ARG A 19 -6.85 11.49 17.05
N SER A 20 -6.58 10.19 17.09
CA SER A 20 -7.08 9.28 18.13
C SER A 20 -6.07 9.07 19.26
N GLY A 21 -4.86 9.60 19.14
CA GLY A 21 -3.74 9.35 20.05
C GLY A 21 -3.05 8.00 19.81
N MET A 22 -3.29 7.39 18.64
CA MET A 22 -2.80 6.06 18.30
C MET A 22 -1.53 6.16 17.45
N TYR A 23 -0.84 5.03 17.29
CA TYR A 23 0.43 4.95 16.57
C TYR A 23 0.31 5.40 15.11
N TYR A 24 -0.86 5.29 14.46
CA TYR A 24 -1.05 5.71 13.08
C TYR A 24 -1.33 7.22 12.90
N ASP A 25 -1.43 8.02 13.97
CA ASP A 25 -1.75 9.44 13.83
C ASP A 25 -0.72 10.24 13.00
N ILE A 26 0.56 9.85 12.99
CA ILE A 26 1.57 10.53 12.15
C ILE A 26 1.46 10.06 10.70
N PHE A 27 1.10 8.80 10.46
CA PHE A 27 0.80 8.28 9.12
C PHE A 27 -0.31 9.09 8.48
N THR A 28 -1.43 9.26 9.19
CA THR A 28 -2.54 10.09 8.75
C THR A 28 -2.12 11.51 8.39
N VAL A 29 -1.29 12.16 9.22
CA VAL A 29 -0.81 13.52 8.89
C VAL A 29 0.09 13.51 7.66
N VAL A 30 1.03 12.56 7.55
CA VAL A 30 1.92 12.46 6.39
C VAL A 30 1.12 12.21 5.11
N HIS A 31 0.13 11.32 5.16
CA HIS A 31 -0.82 11.06 4.08
C HIS A 31 -1.47 12.35 3.56
N GLU A 32 -2.07 13.13 4.46
CA GLU A 32 -2.72 14.39 4.09
C GLU A 32 -1.73 15.47 3.61
N PHE A 33 -0.51 15.48 4.13
CA PHE A 33 0.54 16.37 3.61
C PHE A 33 0.93 16.03 2.16
N GLY A 34 0.78 14.78 1.75
CA GLY A 34 0.97 14.36 0.35
C GLY A 34 -0.06 15.00 -0.57
N HIS A 35 -1.34 14.91 -0.22
CA HIS A 35 -2.40 15.63 -0.95
C HIS A 35 -2.19 17.14 -0.92
N PHE A 36 -1.86 17.71 0.24
CA PHE A 36 -1.57 19.14 0.36
C PHE A 36 -0.43 19.56 -0.59
N ASN A 37 0.63 18.75 -0.66
CA ASN A 37 1.76 18.98 -1.56
C ASN A 37 1.30 19.02 -3.02
N SER A 38 0.46 18.08 -3.44
CA SER A 38 -0.11 18.11 -4.80
C SER A 38 -0.92 19.37 -5.04
N VAL A 39 -1.84 19.73 -4.15
CA VAL A 39 -2.66 20.96 -4.31
C VAL A 39 -1.81 22.21 -4.37
N TYR A 40 -0.71 22.26 -3.62
CA TYR A 40 0.21 23.40 -3.64
C TYR A 40 0.97 23.53 -4.97
N HIS A 41 1.19 22.41 -5.66
CA HIS A 41 1.95 22.34 -6.90
C HIS A 41 1.08 22.24 -8.17
N ASP A 42 -0.22 21.98 -8.05
CA ASP A 42 -1.18 22.02 -9.15
C ASP A 42 -1.52 23.49 -9.49
N ASP A 43 -1.15 23.93 -10.70
CA ASP A 43 -1.44 25.27 -11.22
C ASP A 43 -2.74 25.32 -12.03
N THR A 44 -3.50 24.23 -12.07
CA THR A 44 -4.79 24.14 -12.75
C THR A 44 -5.78 25.13 -12.11
N PRO A 45 -6.41 26.03 -12.88
CA PRO A 45 -7.41 26.92 -12.31
C PRO A 45 -8.59 26.12 -11.76
N ALA A 46 -9.09 26.49 -10.58
CA ALA A 46 -10.14 25.77 -9.84
C ALA A 46 -11.40 25.39 -10.63
N LEU A 47 -11.73 26.12 -11.71
CA LEU A 47 -12.86 25.80 -12.58
C LEU A 47 -12.60 24.60 -13.52
N TYR A 48 -11.35 24.20 -13.66
CA TYR A 48 -10.88 23.13 -14.52
C TYR A 48 -10.23 21.98 -13.75
N THR A 49 -10.11 22.10 -12.42
CA THR A 49 -9.63 21.02 -11.56
C THR A 49 -10.55 19.81 -11.69
N ASN A 50 -9.95 18.66 -11.95
CA ASN A 50 -10.63 17.38 -11.97
C ASN A 50 -9.68 16.36 -11.36
N ILE A 51 -10.13 15.59 -10.36
CA ILE A 51 -9.26 14.73 -9.58
C ILE A 51 -9.39 13.29 -10.09
N ASN A 52 -8.30 12.75 -10.61
CA ASN A 52 -8.09 11.33 -10.80
C ASN A 52 -7.63 10.75 -9.46
N MET A 53 -8.53 10.03 -8.80
CA MET A 53 -8.28 9.45 -7.49
C MET A 53 -7.12 8.44 -7.50
N ASP A 54 -6.92 7.71 -8.61
CA ASP A 54 -5.83 6.74 -8.75
C ASP A 54 -4.46 7.42 -8.69
N VAL A 55 -4.36 8.67 -9.17
CA VAL A 55 -3.14 9.50 -9.09
C VAL A 55 -3.07 10.23 -7.75
N SER A 56 -4.21 10.73 -7.26
CA SER A 56 -4.31 11.49 -6.00
C SER A 56 -3.74 10.71 -4.81
N GLU A 57 -4.03 9.42 -4.73
CA GLU A 57 -3.54 8.56 -3.64
C GLU A 57 -2.05 8.22 -3.76
N ILE A 58 -1.41 8.44 -4.92
CA ILE A 58 0.05 8.31 -5.05
C ILE A 58 0.74 9.44 -4.30
N HIS A 59 0.13 10.64 -4.28
CA HIS A 59 0.69 11.78 -3.55
C HIS A 59 0.75 11.49 -2.05
N SER A 60 -0.32 10.93 -1.49
CA SER A 60 -0.40 10.59 -0.07
C SER A 60 0.47 9.39 0.30
N GLN A 61 0.22 8.23 -0.29
CA GLN A 61 0.92 6.99 0.02
C GLN A 61 2.40 7.01 -0.40
N GLY A 62 2.72 7.69 -1.50
CA GLY A 62 4.10 7.92 -1.92
C GLY A 62 4.87 8.75 -0.90
N LEU A 63 4.25 9.77 -0.30
CA LEU A 63 4.89 10.55 0.75
C LEU A 63 5.08 9.74 2.03
N GLU A 64 4.14 8.87 2.41
CA GLU A 64 4.31 7.96 3.56
C GLU A 64 5.58 7.12 3.43
N LEU A 65 5.80 6.49 2.28
CA LEU A 65 7.00 5.68 2.05
C LEU A 65 8.26 6.53 1.85
N LEU A 66 8.16 7.73 1.27
CA LEU A 66 9.30 8.65 1.26
C LEU A 66 9.61 9.18 2.65
N PHE A 67 8.67 9.17 3.58
CA PHE A 67 8.88 9.56 4.97
C PHE A 67 9.60 8.47 5.79
N TYR A 68 9.79 7.28 5.21
CA TYR A 68 10.40 6.10 5.84
C TYR A 68 11.65 6.37 6.69
N PRO A 69 12.67 7.14 6.23
CA PRO A 69 13.89 7.37 7.01
C PRO A 69 13.68 8.21 8.28
N TYR A 70 12.53 8.88 8.40
CA TYR A 70 12.23 9.79 9.52
C TYR A 70 11.37 9.14 10.62
N TYR A 71 10.89 7.92 10.44
CA TYR A 71 10.03 7.28 11.43
C TYR A 71 10.71 7.07 12.79
N GLU A 72 12.02 6.79 12.86
CA GLU A 72 12.74 6.73 14.15
C GLU A 72 12.75 8.10 14.86
N GLN A 73 12.81 9.21 14.13
CA GLN A 73 12.76 10.54 14.74
C GLN A 73 11.36 10.86 15.26
N MET A 74 10.32 10.39 14.57
CA MET A 74 8.93 10.61 14.96
C MET A 74 8.44 9.64 16.04
N TYR A 75 9.02 8.44 16.08
CA TYR A 75 8.73 7.37 17.03
C TYR A 75 10.03 6.81 17.63
N PRO A 76 10.73 7.57 18.50
CA PRO A 76 12.00 7.13 19.06
C PRO A 76 11.88 5.79 19.80
N GLY A 77 12.74 4.83 19.45
CA GLY A 77 12.72 3.46 19.98
C GLY A 77 11.64 2.57 19.37
N MET A 78 11.00 2.99 18.28
CA MET A 78 10.02 2.20 17.52
C MET A 78 10.15 2.40 16.00
N GLY A 79 11.17 3.12 15.52
CA GLY A 79 11.30 3.50 14.11
C GLY A 79 11.26 2.31 13.16
N SER A 80 11.99 1.24 13.48
CA SER A 80 12.00 -0.01 12.72
C SER A 80 10.61 -0.65 12.59
N ALA A 81 9.82 -0.65 13.67
CA ALA A 81 8.46 -1.18 13.65
C ALA A 81 7.53 -0.32 12.79
N MET A 82 7.67 1.00 12.86
CA MET A 82 6.85 1.94 12.08
C MET A 82 7.24 1.95 10.60
N GLN A 83 8.53 1.81 10.30
CA GLN A 83 9.05 1.59 8.95
C GLN A 83 8.45 0.34 8.31
N PHE A 84 8.46 -0.77 9.04
CA PHE A 84 7.85 -2.00 8.58
C PHE A 84 6.32 -1.84 8.41
N TYR A 85 5.66 -1.18 9.36
CA TYR A 85 4.23 -0.85 9.27
C TYR A 85 3.89 -0.06 8.01
N ALA A 86 4.71 0.93 7.61
CA ALA A 86 4.50 1.73 6.41
C ALA A 86 4.43 0.87 5.14
N VAL A 87 5.35 -0.08 4.99
CA VAL A 87 5.36 -0.97 3.83
C VAL A 87 4.22 -1.98 3.91
N TYR A 88 3.94 -2.50 5.12
CA TYR A 88 2.81 -3.40 5.33
C TYR A 88 1.47 -2.78 4.96
N GLU A 89 1.22 -1.54 5.37
CA GLU A 89 -0.04 -0.85 5.08
C GLU A 89 -0.29 -0.73 3.58
N MET A 90 0.76 -0.60 2.75
CA MET A 90 0.60 -0.63 1.30
C MET A 90 0.08 -1.98 0.81
N PHE A 91 0.65 -3.09 1.30
CA PHE A 91 0.16 -4.43 0.95
C PHE A 91 -1.26 -4.67 1.46
N ASN A 92 -1.57 -4.21 2.68
CA ASN A 92 -2.90 -4.29 3.26
C ASN A 92 -3.92 -3.50 2.42
N ASN A 93 -3.58 -2.26 2.03
CA ASN A 93 -4.37 -1.42 1.16
C ASN A 93 -4.65 -2.12 -0.17
N ILE A 94 -3.63 -2.73 -0.80
CA ILE A 94 -3.81 -3.48 -2.05
C ILE A 94 -4.82 -4.62 -1.89
N LEU A 95 -4.70 -5.43 -0.84
CA LEU A 95 -5.59 -6.58 -0.60
C LEU A 95 -7.03 -6.12 -0.30
N LEU A 96 -7.19 -5.17 0.63
CA LEU A 96 -8.49 -4.63 1.01
C LEU A 96 -9.19 -3.98 -0.18
N SER A 97 -8.45 -3.19 -0.97
CA SER A 97 -8.98 -2.49 -2.15
C SER A 97 -9.50 -3.47 -3.20
N CYS A 98 -8.74 -4.52 -3.51
CA CYS A 98 -9.19 -5.56 -4.45
C CYS A 98 -10.40 -6.34 -3.94
N ALA A 99 -10.44 -6.66 -2.63
CA ALA A 99 -11.57 -7.35 -2.02
C ALA A 99 -12.84 -6.50 -2.07
N PHE A 100 -12.75 -5.22 -1.68
CA PHE A 100 -13.89 -4.30 -1.73
C PHE A 100 -14.35 -4.02 -3.15
N ASP A 101 -13.44 -3.85 -4.12
CA ASP A 101 -13.81 -3.69 -5.54
C ASP A 101 -14.59 -4.90 -6.06
N GLU A 102 -14.19 -6.14 -5.69
CA GLU A 102 -14.89 -7.35 -6.12
C GLU A 102 -16.30 -7.44 -5.51
N VAL A 103 -16.46 -7.11 -4.22
CA VAL A 103 -17.77 -7.03 -3.54
C VAL A 103 -18.63 -5.92 -4.15
N GLU A 104 -18.08 -4.73 -4.33
CA GLU A 104 -18.77 -3.56 -4.87
C GLU A 104 -19.26 -3.83 -6.29
N ASN A 105 -18.41 -4.38 -7.17
CA ASN A 105 -18.82 -4.79 -8.52
C ASN A 105 -20.00 -5.76 -8.51
N ALA A 106 -20.01 -6.74 -7.61
CA ALA A 106 -21.10 -7.71 -7.52
C ALA A 106 -22.42 -7.05 -7.08
N VAL A 107 -22.36 -6.13 -6.11
CA VAL A 107 -23.52 -5.34 -5.65
C VAL A 107 -24.07 -4.46 -6.77
N TYR A 108 -23.22 -3.74 -7.50
CA TYR A 108 -23.69 -2.89 -8.61
C TYR A 108 -24.21 -3.69 -9.81
N ARG A 109 -23.75 -4.92 -10.02
CA ARG A 109 -24.27 -5.83 -11.07
C ARG A 109 -25.59 -6.49 -10.68
N ASN A 110 -25.86 -6.64 -9.39
CA ASN A 110 -27.10 -7.19 -8.86
C ASN A 110 -27.67 -6.30 -7.74
N PRO A 111 -28.42 -5.24 -8.09
CA PRO A 111 -28.94 -4.29 -7.11
C PRO A 111 -30.00 -4.88 -6.16
N ASP A 112 -30.47 -6.11 -6.41
CA ASP A 112 -31.46 -6.80 -5.59
C ASP A 112 -30.84 -7.68 -4.49
N LEU A 113 -29.49 -7.70 -4.35
CA LEU A 113 -28.83 -8.43 -3.26
C LEU A 113 -29.34 -7.95 -1.89
N THR A 114 -29.67 -8.91 -1.05
CA THR A 114 -30.03 -8.66 0.34
C THR A 114 -28.79 -8.40 1.20
N LEU A 115 -28.98 -7.75 2.36
CA LEU A 115 -27.91 -7.52 3.33
C LEU A 115 -27.17 -8.82 3.71
N GLU A 116 -27.90 -9.92 3.90
CA GLU A 116 -27.32 -11.23 4.24
C GLU A 116 -26.45 -11.80 3.10
N GLU A 117 -26.86 -11.60 1.85
CA GLU A 117 -26.07 -12.00 0.69
C GLU A 117 -24.82 -11.14 0.51
N ILE A 118 -24.89 -9.83 0.77
CA ILE A 118 -23.72 -8.93 0.73
C ILE A 118 -22.72 -9.32 1.83
N ASN A 119 -23.21 -9.57 3.05
CA ASN A 119 -22.38 -10.01 4.18
C ASN A 119 -21.70 -11.35 3.88
N SER A 120 -22.45 -12.30 3.30
CA SER A 120 -21.89 -13.61 2.90
C SER A 120 -20.85 -13.47 1.81
N LEU A 121 -21.07 -12.57 0.84
CA LEU A 121 -20.12 -12.27 -0.21
C LEU A 121 -18.84 -11.63 0.36
N MET A 122 -18.96 -10.71 1.32
CA MET A 122 -17.80 -10.11 1.99
C MET A 122 -16.97 -11.15 2.74
N ASP A 123 -17.61 -12.12 3.41
CA ASP A 123 -16.92 -13.25 4.04
C ASP A 123 -16.19 -14.12 3.01
N GLU A 124 -16.87 -14.52 1.93
CA GLU A 124 -16.30 -15.36 0.86
C GLU A 124 -15.08 -14.68 0.23
N VAL A 125 -15.25 -13.44 -0.22
CA VAL A 125 -14.18 -12.64 -0.81
C VAL A 125 -13.07 -12.40 0.22
N GLY A 126 -13.40 -11.99 1.44
CA GLY A 126 -12.42 -11.80 2.51
C GLY A 126 -11.57 -13.06 2.77
N MET A 127 -12.16 -14.26 2.71
CA MET A 127 -11.41 -15.51 2.83
C MET A 127 -10.49 -15.76 1.64
N GLU A 128 -10.94 -15.48 0.41
CA GLU A 128 -10.09 -15.59 -0.78
C GLU A 128 -8.86 -14.70 -0.66
N TYR A 129 -9.00 -13.47 -0.19
CA TYR A 129 -7.89 -12.51 -0.04
C TYR A 129 -7.10 -12.68 1.27
N GLY A 130 -7.43 -13.67 2.12
CA GLY A 130 -6.73 -13.91 3.38
C GLY A 130 -6.96 -12.84 4.46
N LEU A 131 -8.07 -12.11 4.39
CA LEU A 131 -8.41 -10.98 5.25
C LEU A 131 -9.19 -11.37 6.52
N VAL A 132 -9.81 -12.56 6.57
CA VAL A 132 -10.68 -12.97 7.71
C VAL A 132 -9.91 -13.16 9.03
N SER A 133 -8.59 -13.30 8.99
CA SER A 133 -7.74 -13.24 10.20
C SER A 133 -7.27 -11.84 10.57
N GLN A 134 -7.57 -10.84 9.75
CA GLN A 134 -7.06 -9.46 9.81
C GLN A 134 -8.19 -8.49 10.13
N SER A 135 -8.87 -8.60 11.28
CA SER A 135 -9.94 -7.67 11.72
C SER A 135 -11.14 -7.44 10.76
N VAL A 136 -11.12 -7.96 9.53
CA VAL A 136 -12.19 -7.88 8.54
C VAL A 136 -13.17 -9.03 8.78
N ASN A 137 -14.45 -8.69 8.90
CA ASN A 137 -15.56 -9.61 9.03
C ASN A 137 -16.66 -9.28 8.00
N SER A 138 -17.71 -10.08 7.98
CA SER A 138 -18.85 -9.94 7.07
C SER A 138 -19.51 -8.57 7.03
N GLU A 139 -19.39 -7.77 8.09
CA GLU A 139 -20.00 -6.45 8.22
C GLU A 139 -19.01 -5.30 7.98
N THR A 140 -17.71 -5.57 7.81
CA THR A 140 -16.69 -4.50 7.66
C THR A 140 -16.98 -3.54 6.51
N TRP A 141 -17.66 -4.00 5.45
CA TRP A 141 -18.05 -3.14 4.33
C TRP A 141 -18.97 -1.97 4.75
N VAL A 142 -19.78 -2.12 5.82
CA VAL A 142 -20.64 -1.01 6.29
C VAL A 142 -19.87 0.10 7.00
N GLU A 143 -18.67 -0.21 7.50
CA GLU A 143 -17.78 0.75 8.16
C GLU A 143 -16.96 1.56 7.15
N MET A 144 -16.83 1.05 5.92
CA MET A 144 -16.09 1.69 4.83
C MET A 144 -16.90 2.80 4.18
N THR A 145 -16.75 4.01 4.73
CA THR A 145 -17.48 5.21 4.29
C THR A 145 -17.33 5.50 2.79
N HIS A 146 -16.17 5.19 2.19
CA HIS A 146 -15.90 5.40 0.77
C HIS A 146 -16.87 4.64 -0.14
N LEU A 147 -17.29 3.41 0.22
CA LEU A 147 -18.25 2.63 -0.58
C LEU A 147 -19.60 3.33 -0.75
N PHE A 148 -19.95 4.24 0.16
CA PHE A 148 -21.21 4.99 0.13
C PHE A 148 -21.05 6.40 -0.44
N MET A 149 -19.92 7.06 -0.15
CA MET A 149 -19.70 8.45 -0.55
C MET A 149 -19.07 8.59 -1.94
N GLN A 150 -18.21 7.65 -2.32
CA GLN A 150 -17.44 7.65 -3.56
C GLN A 150 -17.33 6.21 -4.09
N PRO A 151 -18.38 5.67 -4.73
CA PRO A 151 -18.36 4.32 -5.26
C PRO A 151 -17.18 4.08 -6.21
N PHE A 152 -16.61 2.87 -6.17
CA PHE A 152 -15.43 2.44 -6.93
C PHE A 152 -14.14 3.19 -6.61
N TYR A 153 -14.10 3.98 -5.53
CA TYR A 153 -12.88 4.67 -5.12
C TYR A 153 -11.87 3.75 -4.41
N MET A 154 -12.34 2.71 -3.70
CA MET A 154 -11.41 1.87 -2.91
C MET A 154 -10.31 1.26 -3.77
N ILE A 155 -10.56 0.92 -5.04
CA ILE A 155 -9.53 0.36 -5.92
C ILE A 155 -8.36 1.33 -6.15
N SER A 156 -8.60 2.65 -6.08
CA SER A 156 -7.58 3.68 -6.23
C SER A 156 -6.47 3.50 -5.20
N TYR A 157 -6.81 3.25 -3.92
CA TYR A 157 -5.84 2.96 -2.84
C TYR A 157 -4.94 1.76 -3.14
N GLY A 158 -5.44 0.77 -3.89
CA GLY A 158 -4.66 -0.39 -4.30
C GLY A 158 -3.71 -0.08 -5.46
N THR A 159 -4.19 0.65 -6.48
CA THR A 159 -3.35 1.04 -7.62
C THR A 159 -2.27 2.04 -7.24
N SER A 160 -2.59 2.98 -6.35
CA SER A 160 -1.64 3.97 -5.86
C SER A 160 -0.61 3.36 -4.91
N ALA A 161 -0.99 2.38 -4.09
CA ALA A 161 -0.05 1.69 -3.21
C ALA A 161 1.04 0.96 -4.00
N LEU A 162 0.71 0.38 -5.16
CA LEU A 162 1.69 -0.22 -6.06
C LEU A 162 2.67 0.83 -6.61
N ALA A 163 2.17 1.98 -7.06
CA ALA A 163 3.02 3.09 -7.52
C ALA A 163 3.89 3.66 -6.38
N ALA A 164 3.33 3.79 -5.17
CA ALA A 164 4.07 4.22 -3.99
C ALA A 164 5.20 3.23 -3.66
N LEU A 165 4.92 1.93 -3.69
CA LEU A 165 5.94 0.90 -3.47
C LEU A 165 7.05 0.93 -4.53
N GLU A 166 6.73 1.29 -5.78
CA GLU A 166 7.74 1.49 -6.81
C GLU A 166 8.59 2.76 -6.56
N LEU A 167 7.96 3.87 -6.12
CA LEU A 167 8.69 5.06 -5.65
C LEU A 167 9.61 4.71 -4.47
N PHE A 168 9.15 3.86 -3.56
CA PHE A 168 9.95 3.39 -2.43
C PHE A 168 11.14 2.56 -2.90
N ARG A 169 10.93 1.62 -3.84
CA ARG A 169 11.98 0.85 -4.51
C ARG A 169 13.00 1.77 -5.17
N LEU A 170 12.56 2.78 -5.92
CA LEU A 170 13.42 3.80 -6.50
C LEU A 170 14.20 4.57 -5.43
N SER A 171 13.57 4.88 -4.29
CA SER A 171 14.21 5.62 -3.19
C SER A 171 15.30 4.83 -2.47
N ALA A 172 15.21 3.49 -2.48
CA ALA A 172 16.26 2.63 -1.98
C ALA A 172 17.51 2.75 -2.86
N ASP A 173 17.35 2.77 -4.19
CA ASP A 173 18.48 2.92 -5.12
C ASP A 173 19.05 4.34 -5.15
N ASP A 174 18.18 5.34 -5.30
CA ASP A 174 18.51 6.74 -5.49
C ASP A 174 17.38 7.64 -4.96
N ARG A 175 17.57 8.11 -3.73
CA ARG A 175 16.55 8.88 -3.03
C ARG A 175 16.25 10.23 -3.68
N ASP A 176 17.26 10.91 -4.23
CA ASP A 176 17.04 12.20 -4.88
C ASP A 176 16.18 12.02 -6.14
N LYS A 177 16.45 10.98 -6.94
CA LYS A 177 15.58 10.64 -8.08
C LYS A 177 14.16 10.27 -7.68
N ALA A 178 13.99 9.53 -6.58
CA ALA A 178 12.65 9.19 -6.09
C ALA A 178 11.86 10.43 -5.65
N VAL A 179 12.53 11.38 -4.99
CA VAL A 179 11.93 12.66 -4.61
C VAL A 179 11.59 13.49 -5.85
N ASP A 180 12.49 13.58 -6.84
CA ASP A 180 12.22 14.27 -8.10
C ASP A 180 11.01 13.66 -8.83
N CYS A 181 10.94 12.32 -8.88
CA CYS A 181 9.80 11.58 -9.43
C CYS A 181 8.50 11.91 -8.67
N TYR A 182 8.52 11.86 -7.35
CA TYR A 182 7.36 12.20 -6.51
C TYR A 182 6.91 13.65 -6.70
N MET A 183 7.85 14.60 -6.81
CA MET A 183 7.52 16.01 -7.07
C MET A 183 6.95 16.20 -8.47
N GLN A 184 7.43 15.43 -9.45
CA GLN A 184 6.85 15.41 -10.79
C GLN A 184 5.41 14.89 -10.78
N ILE A 185 5.13 13.78 -10.08
CA ILE A 185 3.77 13.24 -9.88
C ILE A 185 2.87 14.25 -9.17
N SER A 186 3.39 14.94 -8.15
CA SER A 186 2.67 15.96 -7.39
C SER A 186 2.34 17.22 -8.20
N ALA A 187 3.13 17.51 -9.24
CA ALA A 187 2.94 18.65 -10.13
C ALA A 187 2.10 18.33 -11.37
N TYR A 188 1.81 17.05 -11.64
CA TYR A 188 0.83 16.72 -12.67
C TYR A 188 -0.54 17.21 -12.23
N ALA A 189 -1.25 17.85 -13.16
CA ALA A 189 -2.65 18.15 -12.96
C ALA A 189 -3.36 16.87 -12.56
N THR A 190 -4.15 16.94 -11.49
CA THR A 190 -4.83 15.77 -10.92
C THR A 190 -5.72 15.03 -11.93
N ALA A 191 -6.00 15.60 -13.10
CA ALA A 191 -6.86 15.03 -14.15
C ALA A 191 -6.18 14.03 -15.10
N GLU A 192 -4.86 13.88 -15.07
CA GLU A 192 -4.13 13.05 -16.03
C GLU A 192 -4.40 11.55 -15.83
N PRO A 193 -4.44 10.74 -16.91
CA PRO A 193 -4.61 9.29 -16.80
C PRO A 193 -3.44 8.63 -16.04
N TYR A 194 -3.74 7.70 -15.14
CA TYR A 194 -2.76 7.01 -14.29
C TYR A 194 -1.55 6.49 -15.08
N CYS A 195 -1.76 5.69 -16.13
CA CYS A 195 -0.67 5.11 -16.91
C CYS A 195 0.20 6.17 -17.60
N ALA A 196 -0.39 7.30 -18.00
CA ALA A 196 0.36 8.40 -18.62
C ALA A 196 1.27 9.10 -17.60
N VAL A 197 0.80 9.26 -16.36
CA VAL A 197 1.62 9.79 -15.26
C VAL A 197 2.76 8.82 -14.94
N MET A 198 2.50 7.51 -14.86
CA MET A 198 3.54 6.49 -14.60
C MET A 198 4.62 6.52 -15.69
N GLU A 199 4.22 6.47 -16.97
CA GLU A 199 5.13 6.53 -18.11
C GLU A 199 5.99 7.80 -18.09
N ALA A 200 5.38 8.96 -17.82
CA ALA A 200 6.08 10.24 -17.86
C ALA A 200 7.07 10.42 -16.69
N CYS A 201 6.83 9.73 -15.58
CA CYS A 201 7.71 9.69 -14.42
C CYS A 201 8.74 8.53 -14.48
N GLY A 202 8.66 7.68 -15.51
CA GLY A 202 9.54 6.53 -15.67
C GLY A 202 9.25 5.39 -14.69
N LEU A 203 8.02 5.32 -14.17
CA LEU A 203 7.52 4.21 -13.37
C LEU A 203 6.95 3.11 -14.29
N GLU A 204 7.03 1.86 -13.84
CA GLU A 204 6.55 0.69 -14.56
C GLU A 204 5.02 0.63 -14.56
N ASP A 205 4.44 0.12 -15.65
CA ASP A 205 3.00 -0.07 -15.74
C ASP A 205 2.60 -1.32 -14.93
N ILE A 206 1.88 -1.12 -13.84
CA ILE A 206 1.39 -2.18 -12.96
C ILE A 206 0.45 -3.17 -13.67
N PHE A 207 -0.13 -2.81 -14.80
CA PHE A 207 -1.01 -3.67 -15.60
C PHE A 207 -0.25 -4.58 -16.57
N GLU A 208 1.06 -4.33 -16.78
CA GLU A 208 1.90 -5.21 -17.55
C GLU A 208 2.18 -6.53 -16.81
N GLU A 209 2.23 -7.62 -17.57
CA GLU A 209 2.40 -8.95 -17.00
C GLU A 209 3.80 -9.11 -16.40
N GLY A 210 3.86 -9.34 -15.09
CA GLY A 210 5.10 -9.57 -14.36
C GLY A 210 5.62 -8.37 -13.57
N THR A 211 5.13 -7.15 -13.83
CA THR A 211 5.52 -5.93 -13.10
C THR A 211 5.34 -6.07 -11.58
N VAL A 212 4.13 -6.46 -11.15
CA VAL A 212 3.81 -6.64 -9.73
C VAL A 212 4.65 -7.74 -9.08
N THR A 213 4.95 -8.82 -9.80
CA THR A 213 5.80 -9.91 -9.30
C THR A 213 7.24 -9.43 -9.10
N LYS A 214 7.79 -8.71 -10.08
CA LYS A 214 9.13 -8.12 -10.00
C LYS A 214 9.21 -7.13 -8.84
N LEU A 215 8.25 -6.21 -8.73
CA LEU A 215 8.18 -5.24 -7.63
C LEU A 215 8.19 -5.96 -6.26
N LYS A 216 7.44 -7.04 -6.12
CA LYS A 216 7.44 -7.85 -4.90
C LYS A 216 8.81 -8.48 -4.61
N GLU A 217 9.50 -8.99 -5.63
CA GLU A 217 10.87 -9.53 -5.47
C GLU A 217 11.87 -8.45 -5.04
N ASP A 218 11.82 -7.27 -5.68
CA ASP A 218 12.67 -6.14 -5.32
C ASP A 218 12.40 -5.66 -3.87
N LEU A 219 11.13 -5.65 -3.46
CA LEU A 219 10.74 -5.28 -2.09
C LEU A 219 11.19 -6.31 -1.06
N ASP A 220 11.06 -7.62 -1.33
CA ASP A 220 11.54 -8.67 -0.43
C ASP A 220 13.03 -8.48 -0.08
N ASP A 221 13.84 -8.08 -1.07
CA ASP A 221 15.26 -7.77 -0.89
C ASP A 221 15.45 -6.48 -0.05
N ILE A 222 14.68 -5.42 -0.33
CA ILE A 222 14.76 -4.13 0.40
C ILE A 222 14.35 -4.28 1.87
N VAL A 223 13.24 -4.97 2.16
CA VAL A 223 12.74 -5.13 3.53
C VAL A 223 13.39 -6.30 4.28
N GLY A 224 14.30 -7.03 3.65
CA GLY A 224 15.03 -8.13 4.27
C GLY A 224 14.15 -9.33 4.63
N ILE A 225 13.07 -9.57 3.88
CA ILE A 225 12.24 -10.77 4.04
C ILE A 225 12.94 -11.92 3.31
N THR A 226 13.79 -12.65 4.02
CA THR A 226 14.29 -13.94 3.52
C THR A 226 13.17 -14.97 3.62
N HIS A 227 12.64 -15.42 2.48
CA HIS A 227 11.79 -16.61 2.42
C HIS A 227 12.62 -17.82 2.86
N ASP A 228 12.48 -18.26 4.12
CA ASP A 228 12.84 -19.62 4.45
C ASP A 228 11.88 -20.52 3.65
N PRO A 229 12.39 -21.32 2.69
CA PRO A 229 11.51 -22.13 1.87
C PRO A 229 10.76 -23.09 2.80
N VAL A 230 9.43 -22.96 2.81
CA VAL A 230 8.51 -23.87 3.48
C VAL A 230 8.98 -25.29 3.21
N SER A 231 9.33 -25.99 4.30
CA SER A 231 9.92 -27.32 4.28
C SER A 231 8.94 -28.36 3.72
N GLY A 232 8.91 -28.47 2.39
CA GLY A 232 8.19 -29.48 1.64
C GLY A 232 9.17 -30.40 0.91
N GLN A 233 9.43 -31.57 1.48
CA GLN A 233 9.92 -32.80 0.85
C GLN A 233 11.09 -32.69 -0.15
N LYS A 234 12.30 -33.02 0.34
CA LYS A 234 13.42 -33.44 -0.52
C LYS A 234 13.10 -34.77 -1.18
N GLU A 235 12.77 -34.75 -2.47
CA GLU A 235 13.07 -35.87 -3.35
C GLU A 235 14.50 -35.69 -3.90
N ASN A 236 15.33 -36.70 -3.66
CA ASN A 236 16.66 -36.83 -4.22
C ASN A 236 16.55 -37.02 -5.74
N ASP A 237 17.07 -36.08 -6.53
CA ASP A 237 17.68 -36.45 -7.79
C ASP A 237 18.98 -35.68 -8.02
N GLY A 238 20.03 -36.46 -8.30
CA GLY A 238 21.39 -35.97 -8.45
C GLY A 238 21.59 -35.41 -9.84
N SER A 239 21.67 -34.09 -9.97
CA SER A 239 22.29 -33.47 -11.14
C SER A 239 23.01 -32.18 -10.75
N GLN A 240 24.28 -32.12 -11.15
CA GLN A 240 25.23 -31.05 -10.86
C GLN A 240 24.72 -29.69 -11.38
N LYS A 241 24.45 -28.73 -10.48
CA LYS A 241 24.22 -27.33 -10.84
C LYS A 241 25.56 -26.60 -10.94
N LYS A 242 25.80 -26.01 -12.11
CA LYS A 242 26.82 -24.97 -12.34
C LYS A 242 26.51 -23.76 -11.45
N GLU A 243 27.47 -23.36 -10.63
CA GLU A 243 27.44 -22.08 -9.92
C GLU A 243 27.52 -20.93 -10.94
N GLN A 244 26.40 -20.24 -11.16
CA GLN A 244 26.41 -18.87 -11.65
C GLN A 244 26.51 -17.97 -10.42
N LYS A 245 27.60 -17.19 -10.34
CA LYS A 245 27.80 -16.11 -9.38
C LYS A 245 26.66 -15.09 -9.57
N LYS A 246 25.65 -15.09 -8.68
CA LYS A 246 24.78 -13.92 -8.48
C LYS A 246 25.66 -12.82 -7.89
N GLU A 247 25.81 -11.72 -8.60
CA GLU A 247 26.23 -10.46 -7.97
C GLU A 247 25.15 -10.12 -6.94
N GLN A 248 25.53 -10.23 -5.67
CA GLN A 248 24.69 -9.84 -4.55
C GLN A 248 24.62 -8.32 -4.58
N LEU A 249 23.45 -7.76 -4.92
CA LEU A 249 23.18 -6.34 -4.72
C LEU A 249 23.37 -6.07 -3.23
N SER A 250 24.37 -5.25 -2.87
CA SER A 250 24.54 -4.76 -1.51
C SER A 250 23.47 -3.71 -1.25
N LEU A 251 22.79 -3.80 -0.10
CA LEU A 251 21.80 -2.81 0.29
C LEU A 251 22.49 -1.44 0.45
N PRO A 252 21.78 -0.31 0.25
CA PRO A 252 22.33 1.02 0.51
C PRO A 252 22.83 1.14 1.95
N GLU A 253 23.91 1.88 2.20
CA GLU A 253 24.56 1.97 3.52
C GLU A 253 23.59 2.38 4.66
N TRP A 254 22.59 3.21 4.36
CA TRP A 254 21.56 3.61 5.32
C TRP A 254 20.53 2.51 5.61
N LEU A 255 20.31 1.59 4.67
CA LEU A 255 19.41 0.45 4.80
C LEU A 255 20.14 -0.75 5.42
N GLU A 256 21.41 -1.00 5.08
CA GLU A 256 22.26 -2.02 5.74
C GLU A 256 22.40 -1.77 7.24
N GLN A 257 22.53 -0.50 7.65
CA GLN A 257 22.62 -0.14 9.06
C GLN A 257 21.31 -0.39 9.83
N ASN A 258 20.18 -0.54 9.13
CA ASN A 258 18.86 -0.71 9.74
C ASN A 258 18.28 -2.12 9.51
N ALA A 259 18.62 -2.85 8.45
CA ALA A 259 18.03 -4.15 8.12
C ALA A 259 18.43 -5.28 9.10
N ASP A 260 19.71 -5.38 9.47
CA ASP A 260 20.19 -6.36 10.47
C ASP A 260 19.73 -6.01 11.90
N ASN A 261 19.44 -4.73 12.12
CA ASN A 261 18.97 -4.20 13.39
C ASN A 261 17.43 -4.27 13.50
N THR A 262 16.68 -4.19 12.40
CA THR A 262 15.21 -4.22 12.40
C THR A 262 14.68 -5.47 13.11
N TRP A 263 15.22 -6.65 12.80
CA TRP A 263 14.76 -7.91 13.39
C TRP A 263 15.22 -8.11 14.83
N LYS A 264 16.41 -7.61 15.17
CA LYS A 264 17.02 -7.75 16.49
C LYS A 264 16.46 -6.74 17.48
N ASP A 265 16.19 -5.53 17.01
CA ASP A 265 15.56 -4.43 17.73
C ASP A 265 14.07 -4.70 17.86
N LEU A 266 13.35 -5.22 16.84
CA LEU A 266 11.96 -5.67 17.01
C LEU A 266 11.85 -6.72 18.13
N GLY A 267 12.81 -7.64 18.22
CA GLY A 267 12.89 -8.60 19.33
C GLY A 267 13.20 -7.96 20.69
N ALA A 268 14.12 -6.99 20.73
CA ALA A 268 14.53 -6.29 21.95
C ALA A 268 13.47 -5.30 22.47
N ASP A 269 12.80 -4.57 21.58
CA ASP A 269 11.71 -3.63 21.85
C ASP A 269 10.48 -4.34 22.42
N LEU A 270 10.22 -5.57 21.95
CA LEU A 270 9.20 -6.45 22.52
C LEU A 270 9.57 -6.98 23.92
N GLU A 271 10.88 -7.10 24.24
CA GLU A 271 11.39 -7.68 25.49
C GLU A 271 11.67 -6.65 26.61
N GLU A 272 12.16 -5.44 26.32
CA GLU A 272 12.49 -4.42 27.35
C GLU A 272 11.27 -3.77 28.02
N GLY A 273 10.10 -3.96 27.43
CA GLY A 273 8.82 -3.76 28.07
C GLY A 273 8.11 -2.49 27.63
N PHE A 274 6.92 -2.70 27.08
CA PHE A 274 5.75 -1.84 27.19
C PHE A 274 5.50 -1.48 28.67
N ARG A 275 6.29 -0.58 29.25
CA ARG A 275 6.13 -0.15 30.64
C ARG A 275 5.04 0.90 30.84
N ASP A 276 4.36 1.29 29.76
CA ASP A 276 3.09 1.99 29.83
C ASP A 276 2.11 1.47 28.78
N THR A 277 1.34 0.43 29.14
CA THR A 277 0.25 -0.14 28.32
C THR A 277 -1.05 0.65 28.46
N SER A 278 -1.02 1.94 28.79
CA SER A 278 -2.24 2.73 29.01
C SER A 278 -2.99 3.13 27.73
N PHE A 279 -2.51 2.76 26.53
CA PHE A 279 -3.24 2.93 25.28
C PHE A 279 -3.22 1.66 24.43
N GLY A 280 -4.41 1.16 24.06
CA GLY A 280 -4.62 -0.09 23.32
C GLY A 280 -3.95 -0.18 21.95
N GLY A 281 -3.59 0.96 21.35
CA GLY A 281 -3.05 1.01 19.98
C GLY A 281 -1.71 0.29 19.79
N TYR A 282 -0.83 0.24 20.80
CA TYR A 282 0.48 -0.38 20.62
C TYR A 282 0.45 -1.92 20.63
N ARG A 283 -0.54 -2.51 21.32
CA ARG A 283 -0.81 -3.95 21.23
C ARG A 283 -1.42 -4.31 19.87
N GLU A 284 -2.23 -3.42 19.31
CA GLU A 284 -2.78 -3.56 17.96
C GLU A 284 -1.68 -3.44 16.89
N LEU A 285 -0.75 -2.50 17.03
CA LEU A 285 0.44 -2.40 16.16
C LEU A 285 1.28 -3.68 16.19
N ALA A 286 1.58 -4.23 17.37
CA ALA A 286 2.35 -5.47 17.47
C ALA A 286 1.63 -6.65 16.77
N LEU A 287 0.29 -6.73 16.85
CA LEU A 287 -0.49 -7.73 16.14
C LEU A 287 -0.51 -7.48 14.63
N ALA A 288 -0.64 -6.22 14.19
CA ALA A 288 -0.58 -5.83 12.78
C ALA A 288 0.77 -6.20 12.16
N VAL A 289 1.88 -5.89 12.85
CA VAL A 289 3.25 -6.25 12.43
C VAL A 289 3.46 -7.77 12.36
N ILE A 290 2.88 -8.54 13.29
CA ILE A 290 2.95 -10.01 13.25
C ILE A 290 2.14 -10.59 12.08
N LEU A 291 0.94 -10.05 11.80
CA LEU A 291 0.07 -10.49 10.71
C LEU A 291 0.64 -10.12 9.34
N ALA A 292 1.27 -8.95 9.24
CA ALA A 292 1.96 -8.43 8.07
C ALA A 292 3.05 -9.37 7.51
N ILE A 293 3.83 -9.98 8.40
CA ILE A 293 4.86 -10.96 8.06
C ILE A 293 4.24 -12.19 7.36
N GLY A 294 3.03 -12.58 7.75
CA GLY A 294 2.28 -13.65 7.09
C GLY A 294 1.62 -13.23 5.76
N ALA A 295 1.18 -11.97 5.66
CA ALA A 295 0.44 -11.45 4.51
C ALA A 295 1.34 -11.19 3.29
N ALA A 296 2.56 -10.65 3.47
CA ALA A 296 3.49 -10.37 2.36
C ALA A 296 3.78 -11.61 1.48
N ALA A 297 3.77 -12.81 2.07
CA ALA A 297 3.92 -14.07 1.34
C ALA A 297 2.69 -14.46 0.49
N ALA A 298 1.48 -14.00 0.84
CA ALA A 298 0.22 -14.32 0.18
C ALA A 298 -0.16 -13.32 -0.94
N VAL A 299 0.29 -12.07 -0.82
CA VAL A 299 -0.11 -10.93 -1.67
C VAL A 299 0.16 -11.17 -3.16
N SER A 300 1.32 -11.71 -3.53
CA SER A 300 1.69 -11.95 -4.95
C SER A 300 0.78 -12.97 -5.65
N THR A 301 0.38 -14.04 -4.96
CA THR A 301 -0.49 -15.07 -5.54
C THR A 301 -1.90 -14.54 -5.76
N LEU A 302 -2.41 -13.74 -4.81
CA LEU A 302 -3.76 -13.18 -4.83
C LEU A 302 -3.90 -12.03 -5.83
N LEU A 303 -2.91 -11.14 -5.92
CA LEU A 303 -2.84 -10.10 -6.95
C LEU A 303 -2.85 -10.69 -8.36
N CYS A 304 -2.03 -11.71 -8.61
CA CYS A 304 -2.00 -12.40 -9.90
C CYS A 304 -3.36 -13.03 -10.25
N ILE A 305 -4.09 -13.55 -9.26
CA ILE A 305 -5.44 -14.11 -9.45
C ILE A 305 -6.43 -13.01 -9.79
N HIS A 306 -6.45 -11.89 -9.05
CA HIS A 306 -7.36 -10.76 -9.32
C HIS A 306 -7.12 -10.16 -10.71
N MET A 307 -5.86 -9.83 -11.05
CA MET A 307 -5.52 -9.27 -12.36
C MET A 307 -5.87 -10.22 -13.52
N LYS A 308 -5.69 -11.54 -13.34
CA LYS A 308 -6.13 -12.55 -14.32
C LYS A 308 -7.65 -12.67 -14.42
N LYS A 309 -8.38 -12.62 -13.29
CA LYS A 309 -9.85 -12.60 -13.25
C LYS A 309 -10.39 -11.38 -14.00
N LYS A 310 -9.81 -10.18 -13.81
CA LYS A 310 -10.18 -8.94 -14.53
C LYS A 310 -9.95 -9.06 -16.04
N LYS A 311 -8.76 -9.48 -16.47
CA LYS A 311 -8.43 -9.70 -17.89
C LYS A 311 -9.33 -10.73 -18.59
N HIS A 312 -9.78 -11.76 -17.86
CA HIS A 312 -10.76 -12.73 -18.38
C HIS A 312 -12.20 -12.21 -18.42
N ARG A 313 -12.60 -11.35 -17.49
CA ARG A 313 -13.92 -10.71 -17.46
C ARG A 313 -14.05 -9.62 -18.54
N ASP A 314 -13.02 -8.81 -18.76
CA ASP A 314 -13.00 -7.77 -19.81
C ASP A 314 -13.06 -8.35 -21.23
N ASN A 315 -12.58 -9.60 -21.42
CA ASN A 315 -12.67 -10.29 -22.70
C ASN A 315 -14.05 -10.92 -22.99
N ASN A 316 -14.95 -11.01 -22.00
CA ASN A 316 -16.23 -11.70 -22.16
C ASN A 316 -17.47 -10.86 -21.84
N ASP A 317 -17.39 -9.73 -21.14
CA ASP A 317 -18.57 -8.91 -20.85
C ASP A 317 -18.21 -7.45 -20.56
N LEU A 318 -18.21 -6.58 -21.58
CA LEU A 318 -18.53 -5.17 -21.39
C LEU A 318 -19.28 -4.60 -22.61
N PRO A 319 -20.49 -4.01 -22.42
CA PRO A 319 -21.00 -3.03 -23.36
C PRO A 319 -20.10 -1.78 -23.28
N ARG A 320 -19.59 -1.34 -24.43
CA ARG A 320 -18.96 -0.02 -24.55
C ARG A 320 -20.01 1.04 -24.25
N TYR A 321 -19.79 1.81 -23.18
CA TYR A 321 -20.37 3.14 -23.03
C TYR A 321 -19.26 4.17 -23.26
#